data_AF-G0WDQ6-F1
#
_entry.id   AF-G0WDQ6-F1
#
_cell.length_a   1.000
_cell.length_b   1.000
_cell.length_c   1.000
_cell.angle_alpha   90.00
_cell.angle_beta   90.00
_cell.angle_gamma   90.00
#
_symmetry.space_group_name_H-M   'P 1'
#
loop_
_entity.id
_entity.type
_entity.pdbx_description
1 polymer ?
#
loop_
_entity_poly.entity_id
_entity_poly.type
_entity_poly.pdbx_seq_one_letter_code
_entity_poly.pdbx_strand_id
1 'polypeptide(L)'
;MVAKKRNTLRNKASQKLLLTTASSSSSSPIISSNDQDVRGSISELPPDPKAYLHQARESKKDKQLNKQLSFLSKMKSKSTGKESNFDGISKSSIRRRKRKLRDDLKPKMEDLLTSLAQEQDLKEHVRNNQRQRDDRRGHDVLCQPKLLNLLSMRNYTNMNEPGSVIIKKNQPNIRNQKGAKALSQLESKRFTQVLTNQTFQQNPFASLREIIKMQKR
;
A
#
# COMPACT_ATOMS: atom_id res chain seq x y z
N MET A 1 -0.52 26.61 -15.67
CA MET A 1 -0.85 25.43 -14.84
C MET A 1 -1.58 24.41 -15.70
N VAL A 2 -0.97 23.27 -16.03
CA VAL A 2 -1.59 22.26 -16.89
C VAL A 2 -2.51 21.36 -16.06
N ALA A 3 -3.82 21.46 -16.28
CA ALA A 3 -4.81 20.65 -15.58
C ALA A 3 -4.64 19.16 -15.95
N LYS A 4 -4.29 18.33 -14.96
CA LYS A 4 -4.20 16.88 -15.14
C LYS A 4 -5.61 16.31 -15.33
N LYS A 5 -5.98 15.96 -16.56
CA LYS A 5 -7.24 15.25 -16.87
C LYS A 5 -7.31 13.94 -16.08
N ARG A 6 -8.36 13.78 -15.26
CA ARG A 6 -8.61 12.56 -14.49
C ARG A 6 -9.07 11.45 -15.43
N ASN A 7 -8.30 10.38 -15.49
CA ASN A 7 -8.59 9.18 -16.29
C ASN A 7 -9.65 8.33 -15.57
N THR A 8 -10.93 8.54 -15.91
CA THR A 8 -12.06 7.78 -15.38
C THR A 8 -12.34 6.54 -16.24
N LEU A 9 -12.94 5.51 -15.64
CA LEU A 9 -13.27 4.26 -16.32
C LEU A 9 -14.14 4.46 -17.58
N ARG A 10 -14.98 5.51 -17.63
CA ARG A 10 -15.75 5.87 -18.84
C ARG A 10 -14.87 6.25 -20.02
N ASN A 11 -13.80 7.02 -19.79
CA ASN A 11 -12.87 7.43 -20.85
C ASN A 11 -12.02 6.26 -21.36
N LYS A 12 -11.79 5.24 -20.53
CA LYS A 12 -11.10 4.01 -20.96
C LYS A 12 -12.00 3.12 -21.83
N ALA A 13 -13.30 3.07 -21.54
CA ALA A 13 -14.26 2.30 -22.32
C ALA A 13 -14.47 2.90 -23.73
N SER A 14 -14.57 4.22 -23.84
CA SER A 14 -14.73 4.90 -25.13
C SER A 14 -13.50 4.74 -26.04
N GLN A 15 -12.28 4.78 -25.50
CA GLN A 15 -11.06 4.52 -26.27
C GLN A 15 -10.97 3.08 -26.76
N LYS A 16 -11.44 2.10 -25.99
CA LYS A 16 -11.45 0.70 -26.41
C LYS A 16 -12.44 0.46 -27.55
N LEU A 17 -13.61 1.11 -27.52
CA LEU A 17 -14.59 1.05 -28.61
C LEU A 17 -14.03 1.67 -29.90
N LEU A 18 -13.37 2.83 -29.81
CA LEU A 18 -12.74 3.48 -30.96
C LEU A 18 -11.63 2.63 -31.59
N LEU A 19 -10.85 1.93 -30.76
CA LEU A 19 -9.77 1.07 -31.24
C LEU A 19 -10.29 -0.19 -31.95
N THR A 20 -11.45 -0.72 -31.54
CA THR A 20 -12.11 -1.84 -32.22
C THR A 20 -12.78 -1.45 -33.52
N THR A 21 -13.18 -0.19 -33.69
CA THR A 21 -13.72 0.31 -34.96
C THR A 21 -12.64 0.81 -35.93
N ALA A 22 -11.46 1.19 -35.42
CA ALA A 22 -10.32 1.62 -36.24
C ALA A 22 -9.45 0.45 -36.75
N SER A 23 -9.59 -0.75 -36.16
CA SER A 23 -8.91 -1.97 -36.65
C SER A 23 -9.72 -2.74 -37.68
N SER A 24 -10.92 -2.26 -38.04
CA SER A 24 -11.79 -2.83 -39.07
C SER A 24 -12.06 -1.85 -40.24
N SER A 25 -11.34 -0.73 -40.33
CA SER A 25 -11.47 0.22 -41.44
C SER A 25 -10.52 -0.08 -42.60
N SER A 26 -10.68 -1.25 -43.20
CA SER A 26 -10.22 -1.55 -44.56
C SER A 26 -11.28 -2.33 -45.34
N SER A 27 -12.50 -1.80 -45.41
CA SER A 27 -13.44 -2.08 -46.49
C SER A 27 -14.65 -1.16 -46.36
N SER A 28 -14.78 -0.27 -47.32
CA SER A 28 -15.87 0.69 -47.55
C SER A 28 -17.25 0.02 -47.55
N PRO A 29 -18.34 0.72 -47.16
CA PRO A 29 -19.68 0.27 -47.43
C PRO A 29 -20.04 0.68 -48.87
N ILE A 30 -19.93 -0.23 -49.83
CA ILE A 30 -20.52 -0.05 -51.16
C ILE A 30 -21.82 -0.84 -51.20
N ILE A 31 -22.92 -0.13 -50.98
CA ILE A 31 -24.24 -0.55 -51.44
C ILE A 31 -24.22 -0.34 -52.96
N SER A 32 -24.21 -1.43 -53.72
CA SER A 32 -24.51 -1.41 -55.15
C SER A 32 -25.28 -2.67 -55.48
N SER A 33 -26.59 -2.49 -55.57
CA SER A 33 -27.54 -3.36 -56.22
C SER A 33 -27.15 -3.51 -57.69
N ASN A 34 -26.66 -4.69 -58.07
CA ASN A 34 -26.81 -5.23 -59.41
C ASN A 34 -26.75 -6.75 -59.29
N ASP A 35 -27.93 -7.37 -59.39
CA ASP A 35 -28.10 -8.73 -59.84
C ASP A 35 -27.29 -8.93 -61.13
N GLN A 36 -26.55 -10.04 -61.20
CA GLN A 36 -26.26 -10.88 -62.37
C GLN A 36 -25.16 -11.89 -61.99
N ASP A 37 -25.59 -13.11 -61.72
CA ASP A 37 -24.94 -14.38 -62.04
C ASP A 37 -23.41 -14.50 -61.92
N VAL A 38 -22.93 -14.94 -60.74
CA VAL A 38 -21.66 -15.69 -60.62
C VAL A 38 -21.91 -16.98 -59.83
N ARG A 39 -22.56 -17.94 -60.49
CA ARG A 39 -22.54 -19.36 -60.12
C ARG A 39 -21.22 -19.95 -60.65
N GLY A 40 -20.22 -20.12 -59.80
CA GLY A 40 -19.02 -20.88 -60.21
C GLY A 40 -17.75 -20.62 -59.45
N SER A 41 -17.66 -21.08 -58.20
CA SER A 41 -16.52 -21.82 -57.63
C SER A 41 -16.69 -21.84 -56.12
N ILE A 42 -17.25 -22.92 -55.58
CA ILE A 42 -17.13 -23.22 -54.16
C ILE A 42 -15.64 -23.48 -53.95
N SER A 43 -14.93 -22.45 -53.52
CA SER A 43 -13.55 -22.60 -53.08
C SER A 43 -13.61 -23.46 -51.83
N GLU A 44 -13.20 -24.72 -51.96
CA GLU A 44 -12.99 -25.63 -50.84
C GLU A 44 -11.83 -25.07 -50.00
N LEU A 45 -12.17 -24.14 -49.12
CA LEU A 45 -11.26 -23.61 -48.13
C LEU A 45 -10.88 -24.76 -47.19
N PRO A 46 -9.59 -24.91 -46.84
CA PRO A 46 -9.18 -25.92 -45.87
C PRO A 46 -9.96 -25.72 -44.57
N PRO A 47 -10.41 -26.80 -43.89
CA PRO A 47 -11.21 -26.69 -42.68
C PRO A 47 -10.43 -25.89 -41.64
N ASP A 48 -10.91 -24.68 -41.34
CA ASP A 48 -10.28 -23.83 -40.33
C ASP A 48 -10.32 -24.59 -38.99
N PRO A 49 -9.17 -24.89 -38.37
CA PRO A 49 -9.13 -25.60 -37.08
C PRO A 49 -9.84 -24.85 -35.95
N LYS A 50 -10.26 -23.59 -36.18
CA LYS A 50 -11.08 -22.77 -35.28
C LYS A 50 -12.53 -22.56 -35.75
N ALA A 51 -12.97 -23.18 -36.85
CA ALA A 51 -14.35 -23.09 -37.34
C ALA A 51 -15.39 -23.68 -36.37
N TYR A 52 -14.96 -24.56 -35.45
CA TYR A 52 -15.82 -25.01 -34.37
C TYR A 52 -16.01 -23.88 -33.36
N LEU A 53 -17.21 -23.28 -33.38
CA LEU A 53 -17.77 -22.48 -32.31
C LEU A 53 -17.29 -23.05 -30.97
N HIS A 54 -16.51 -22.28 -30.22
CA HIS A 54 -15.77 -22.74 -29.04
C HIS A 54 -16.62 -23.67 -28.17
N GLN A 55 -16.38 -24.99 -28.31
CA GLN A 55 -17.05 -25.97 -27.47
C GLN A 55 -16.75 -25.60 -26.02
N ALA A 56 -17.81 -25.46 -25.22
CA ALA A 56 -17.64 -25.16 -23.82
C ALA A 56 -16.83 -26.29 -23.17
N ARG A 57 -15.60 -25.99 -22.76
CA ARG A 57 -14.67 -26.96 -22.14
C ARG A 57 -15.19 -27.60 -20.85
N GLU A 58 -16.21 -27.00 -20.25
CA GLU A 58 -16.76 -27.41 -18.97
C GLU A 58 -18.25 -27.06 -18.93
N SER A 59 -19.06 -27.99 -18.44
CA SER A 59 -20.50 -27.79 -18.30
C SER A 59 -20.80 -26.78 -17.19
N LYS A 60 -22.01 -26.23 -17.19
CA LYS A 60 -22.48 -25.35 -16.10
C LYS A 60 -22.47 -26.06 -14.75
N LYS A 61 -22.75 -27.37 -14.74
CA LYS A 61 -22.71 -28.23 -13.56
C LYS A 61 -21.29 -28.34 -13.01
N ASP A 62 -20.30 -28.54 -13.87
CA ASP A 62 -18.89 -28.65 -13.47
C ASP A 62 -18.36 -27.34 -12.90
N LYS A 63 -18.72 -26.20 -13.52
CA LYS A 63 -18.37 -24.86 -13.00
C LYS A 63 -18.94 -24.63 -11.60
N GLN A 64 -20.18 -25.04 -11.36
CA GLN A 64 -20.80 -24.92 -10.04
C GLN A 64 -20.11 -25.81 -9.00
N LEU A 65 -19.76 -27.04 -9.38
CA LEU A 65 -19.06 -27.99 -8.53
C LEU A 65 -17.64 -27.47 -8.19
N ASN A 66 -16.89 -26.99 -9.18
CA ASN A 66 -15.56 -26.40 -8.99
C ASN A 66 -15.60 -25.16 -8.08
N LYS A 67 -16.66 -24.33 -8.19
CA LYS A 67 -16.87 -23.19 -7.30
C LYS A 67 -17.13 -23.63 -5.87
N GLN A 68 -17.94 -24.67 -5.66
CA GLN A 68 -18.20 -25.24 -4.34
C GLN A 68 -16.94 -25.86 -3.74
N LEU A 69 -16.18 -26.65 -4.50
CA LEU A 69 -14.92 -27.26 -4.06
C LEU A 69 -13.88 -26.19 -3.71
N SER A 70 -13.73 -25.15 -4.53
CA SER A 70 -12.83 -24.03 -4.24
C SER A 70 -13.22 -23.29 -2.96
N PHE A 71 -14.53 -23.15 -2.70
CA PHE A 71 -15.02 -22.53 -1.47
C PHE A 71 -14.74 -23.42 -0.24
N LEU A 72 -15.02 -24.71 -0.33
CA LEU A 72 -14.73 -25.66 0.75
C LEU A 72 -13.23 -25.75 1.03
N SER A 73 -12.38 -25.74 0.01
CA SER A 73 -10.93 -25.68 0.16
C SER A 73 -10.49 -24.43 0.90
N LYS A 74 -11.06 -23.25 0.57
CA LYS A 74 -10.78 -21.98 1.28
C LYS A 74 -11.27 -21.99 2.72
N MET A 75 -12.39 -22.66 3.00
CA MET A 75 -12.91 -22.82 4.35
C MET A 75 -12.01 -23.75 5.18
N LYS A 76 -11.57 -24.87 4.61
CA LYS A 76 -10.67 -25.83 5.27
C LYS A 76 -9.28 -25.24 5.51
N SER A 77 -8.73 -24.46 4.58
CA SER A 77 -7.45 -23.76 4.80
C SER A 77 -7.56 -22.68 5.88
N LYS A 78 -8.71 -22.01 5.97
CA LYS A 78 -9.00 -21.03 7.02
C LYS A 78 -9.16 -21.68 8.41
N SER A 79 -9.75 -22.87 8.51
CA SER A 79 -9.96 -23.56 9.80
C SER A 79 -8.70 -24.26 10.32
N THR A 80 -7.78 -24.65 9.43
CA THR A 80 -6.55 -25.36 9.79
C THR A 80 -5.40 -24.44 10.24
N GLY A 81 -5.60 -23.11 10.24
CA GLY A 81 -4.69 -22.14 10.84
C GLY A 81 -3.28 -22.05 10.22
N LYS A 82 -3.01 -22.80 9.14
CA LYS A 82 -1.68 -22.90 8.49
C LYS A 82 -1.39 -21.78 7.49
N GLU A 83 -2.38 -20.97 7.12
CA GLU A 83 -2.19 -19.87 6.17
C GLU A 83 -1.93 -18.54 6.86
N SER A 84 -0.97 -17.80 6.31
CA SER A 84 -0.41 -16.53 6.76
C SER A 84 -1.41 -15.44 7.20
N ASN A 85 -1.97 -15.53 8.41
CA ASN A 85 -2.71 -14.52 9.19
C ASN A 85 -3.82 -13.65 8.52
N PHE A 86 -4.04 -13.71 7.21
CA PHE A 86 -4.93 -12.83 6.46
C PHE A 86 -5.43 -13.40 5.13
N ASP A 87 -5.04 -14.62 4.76
CA ASP A 87 -5.46 -15.19 3.47
C ASP A 87 -6.97 -15.51 3.50
N GLY A 88 -7.72 -14.95 2.55
CA GLY A 88 -9.18 -15.00 2.52
C GLY A 88 -9.93 -13.85 3.21
N ILE A 89 -9.24 -12.88 3.82
CA ILE A 89 -9.87 -11.64 4.33
C ILE A 89 -9.72 -10.52 3.29
N SER A 90 -10.82 -9.83 2.96
CA SER A 90 -10.75 -8.71 2.01
C SER A 90 -9.83 -7.59 2.52
N LYS A 91 -9.14 -6.90 1.62
CA LYS A 91 -8.25 -5.77 1.95
C LYS A 91 -8.95 -4.71 2.83
N SER A 92 -10.25 -4.47 2.60
CA SER A 92 -11.03 -3.54 3.42
C SER A 92 -11.21 -4.03 4.86
N SER A 93 -11.49 -5.32 5.05
CA SER A 93 -11.65 -5.91 6.38
C SER A 93 -10.33 -5.88 7.16
N ILE A 94 -9.21 -6.19 6.51
CA ILE A 94 -7.86 -6.04 7.11
C ILE A 94 -7.61 -4.59 7.53
N ARG A 95 -7.92 -3.61 6.68
CA ARG A 95 -7.78 -2.18 7.00
C ARG A 95 -8.68 -1.73 8.14
N ARG A 96 -9.88 -2.32 8.30
CA ARG A 96 -10.79 -2.02 9.41
C ARG A 96 -10.24 -2.62 10.71
N ARG A 97 -9.80 -3.88 10.71
CA ARG A 97 -9.19 -4.55 11.86
C ARG A 97 -7.94 -3.81 12.36
N LYS A 98 -7.03 -3.43 11.44
CA LYS A 98 -5.84 -2.63 11.77
C LYS A 98 -6.16 -1.21 12.24
N ARG A 99 -7.29 -0.62 11.84
CA ARG A 99 -7.74 0.67 12.37
C ARG A 99 -8.21 0.51 13.80
N LYS A 100 -9.16 -0.41 14.06
CA LYS A 100 -9.64 -0.74 15.40
C LYS A 100 -8.48 -1.05 16.37
N LEU A 101 -7.59 -1.95 16.00
CA LEU A 101 -6.44 -2.32 16.84
C LEU A 101 -5.52 -1.13 17.14
N ARG A 102 -5.32 -0.22 16.17
CA ARG A 102 -4.58 1.03 16.43
C ARG A 102 -5.37 2.00 17.32
N ASP A 103 -6.68 2.06 17.17
CA ASP A 103 -7.55 2.90 17.98
C ASP A 103 -7.65 2.38 19.42
N ASP A 104 -7.52 1.06 19.61
CA ASP A 104 -7.48 0.40 20.92
C ASP A 104 -6.13 0.58 21.62
N LEU A 105 -5.03 0.54 20.88
CA LEU A 105 -3.66 0.77 21.40
C LEU A 105 -3.28 2.24 21.56
N LYS A 106 -4.12 3.18 21.13
CA LYS A 106 -3.89 4.59 21.42
C LYS A 106 -4.03 4.80 22.93
N PRO A 107 -3.21 5.68 23.54
CA PRO A 107 -3.38 6.03 24.95
C PRO A 107 -4.79 6.59 25.15
N LYS A 108 -5.59 5.86 25.93
CA LYS A 108 -6.94 6.26 26.33
C LYS A 108 -6.89 6.71 27.78
N MET A 109 -7.34 7.94 28.05
CA MET A 109 -7.44 8.46 29.42
C MET A 109 -8.31 7.56 30.30
N GLU A 110 -9.39 7.00 29.75
CA GLU A 110 -10.27 6.07 30.47
C GLU A 110 -9.53 4.81 30.96
N ASP A 111 -8.58 4.29 30.17
CA ASP A 111 -7.78 3.12 30.53
C ASP A 111 -6.79 3.45 31.67
N LEU A 112 -6.24 4.66 31.65
CA LEU A 112 -5.41 5.18 32.75
C LEU A 112 -6.24 5.42 34.02
N LEU A 113 -7.42 6.02 33.91
CA LEU A 113 -8.29 6.30 35.06
C LEU A 113 -8.84 5.02 35.68
N THR A 114 -9.16 4.01 34.88
CA THR A 114 -9.58 2.69 35.37
C THR A 114 -8.43 1.92 35.99
N SER A 115 -7.24 1.93 35.38
CA SER A 115 -6.04 1.32 35.97
C SER A 115 -5.64 1.98 37.30
N LEU A 116 -5.64 3.32 37.37
CA LEU A 116 -5.37 4.07 38.60
C LEU A 116 -6.41 3.82 39.70
N ALA A 117 -7.67 3.58 39.34
CA ALA A 117 -8.72 3.24 40.31
C ALA A 117 -8.61 1.79 40.83
N GLN A 118 -7.92 0.93 40.09
CA GLN A 118 -7.72 -0.49 40.39
C GLN A 118 -6.48 -0.73 41.27
N GLU A 119 -5.46 0.14 41.18
CA GLU A 119 -4.30 0.14 42.06
C GLU A 119 -4.65 0.70 43.45
N GLN A 120 -4.57 -0.14 44.49
CA GLN A 120 -5.03 0.19 45.85
C GLN A 120 -4.23 1.34 46.49
N ASP A 121 -2.91 1.38 46.24
CA ASP A 121 -2.00 2.38 46.82
C ASP A 121 -2.28 3.82 46.33
N LEU A 122 -2.81 3.98 45.11
CA LEU A 122 -3.08 5.28 44.51
C LEU A 122 -4.52 5.77 44.76
N LYS A 123 -5.42 4.87 45.17
CA LYS A 123 -6.83 5.15 45.41
C LYS A 123 -7.05 6.15 46.56
N GLU A 124 -6.18 6.14 47.57
CA GLU A 124 -6.23 7.09 48.68
C GLU A 124 -5.86 8.52 48.26
N HIS A 125 -4.86 8.66 47.40
CA HIS A 125 -4.44 9.96 46.87
C HIS A 125 -5.48 10.61 45.94
N VAL A 126 -6.20 9.81 45.15
CA VAL A 126 -7.30 10.30 44.30
C VAL A 126 -8.48 10.79 45.15
N ARG A 127 -8.87 10.03 46.19
CA ARG A 127 -9.95 10.44 47.11
C ARG A 127 -9.62 11.71 47.89
N ASN A 128 -8.39 11.88 48.34
CA ASN A 128 -7.97 13.08 49.07
C ASN A 128 -7.92 14.34 48.18
N ASN A 129 -7.49 14.21 46.93
CA ASN A 129 -7.51 15.32 45.97
C ASN A 129 -8.94 15.73 45.55
N GLN A 130 -9.87 14.78 45.49
CA GLN A 130 -11.25 15.06 45.11
C GLN A 130 -11.99 15.85 46.20
N ARG A 131 -11.71 15.54 47.48
CA ARG A 131 -12.23 16.31 48.63
C ARG A 131 -11.70 17.74 48.69
N GLN A 132 -10.46 18.01 48.24
CA GLN A 132 -9.91 19.38 48.19
C GLN A 132 -10.51 20.24 47.06
N ARG A 133 -11.17 19.66 46.05
CA ARG A 133 -11.75 20.41 44.94
C ARG A 133 -13.19 20.86 45.15
N ASP A 134 -13.90 20.28 46.13
CA ASP A 134 -15.29 20.67 46.41
C ASP A 134 -15.41 22.00 47.19
N ASP A 135 -14.33 22.51 47.78
CA ASP A 135 -14.29 23.81 48.49
C ASP A 135 -13.98 25.02 47.60
N ARG A 136 -13.83 24.85 46.27
CA ARG A 136 -13.57 25.95 45.33
C ARG A 136 -14.48 25.90 44.10
N ARG A 137 -15.80 25.87 44.32
CA ARG A 137 -16.78 26.14 43.26
C ARG A 137 -17.02 27.64 43.13
N GLY A 138 -16.74 28.18 41.94
CA GLY A 138 -17.25 29.47 41.52
C GLY A 138 -16.45 30.08 40.37
N HIS A 139 -16.74 29.69 39.12
CA HIS A 139 -17.25 30.60 38.10
C HIS A 139 -17.46 29.88 36.76
N ASP A 140 -18.63 30.12 36.16
CA ASP A 140 -18.99 29.86 34.77
C ASP A 140 -17.91 30.25 33.75
N VAL A 141 -17.90 29.58 32.59
CA VAL A 141 -18.25 30.18 31.29
C VAL A 141 -18.10 29.16 30.14
N LEU A 142 -19.12 29.19 29.30
CA LEU A 142 -19.41 28.37 28.12
C LEU A 142 -18.39 28.50 26.98
N CYS A 143 -18.25 27.39 26.25
CA CYS A 143 -18.32 27.27 24.78
C CYS A 143 -17.73 28.40 23.91
N GLN A 144 -16.62 28.11 23.20
CA GLN A 144 -16.43 28.53 21.80
C GLN A 144 -15.65 27.49 20.99
N PRO A 145 -16.15 27.07 19.80
CA PRO A 145 -15.33 26.41 18.81
C PRO A 145 -14.74 27.49 17.88
N LYS A 146 -13.44 27.73 17.95
CA LYS A 146 -12.72 28.50 16.92
C LYS A 146 -11.57 27.67 16.38
N LEU A 147 -11.72 27.38 15.10
CA LEU A 147 -10.80 26.72 14.18
C LEU A 147 -9.41 27.33 14.30
N LEU A 148 -8.47 26.58 14.88
CA LEU A 148 -7.05 26.79 14.62
C LEU A 148 -6.66 25.89 13.45
N ASN A 149 -6.37 26.55 12.32
CA ASN A 149 -5.59 25.99 11.23
C ASN A 149 -4.26 25.49 11.80
N LEU A 150 -4.20 24.19 12.11
CA LEU A 150 -2.95 23.49 12.33
C LEU A 150 -2.25 23.35 10.98
N LEU A 151 -1.46 24.39 10.67
CA LEU A 151 -0.28 24.27 9.85
C LEU A 151 0.42 22.96 10.21
N SER A 152 0.58 22.13 9.18
CA SER A 152 1.41 20.95 9.15
C SER A 152 2.67 21.17 10.00
N MET A 153 2.67 20.61 11.21
CA MET A 153 3.87 20.39 12.00
C MET A 153 4.69 19.38 11.21
N ARG A 154 5.45 19.91 10.26
CA ARG A 154 6.42 19.19 9.46
C ARG A 154 7.54 18.79 10.41
N ASN A 155 7.43 17.56 10.93
CA ASN A 155 8.48 16.74 11.52
C ASN A 155 9.87 17.42 11.54
N TYR A 156 10.14 18.22 12.57
CA TYR A 156 11.52 18.43 13.01
C TYR A 156 11.87 17.20 13.83
N THR A 157 12.26 16.14 13.13
CA THR A 157 13.00 15.05 13.77
C THR A 157 14.25 15.68 14.36
N ASN A 158 14.39 15.62 15.68
CA ASN A 158 15.58 16.01 16.43
C ASN A 158 16.84 15.59 15.65
N MET A 159 17.55 16.58 15.10
CA MET A 159 18.69 16.37 14.18
C MET A 159 19.96 15.87 14.87
N ASN A 160 19.92 15.60 16.19
CA ASN A 160 21.12 15.35 16.99
C ASN A 160 21.08 14.03 17.78
N GLU A 161 20.14 13.12 17.53
CA GLU A 161 20.27 11.78 18.12
C GLU A 161 21.35 10.97 17.38
N PRO A 162 22.39 10.47 18.09
CA PRO A 162 23.37 9.57 17.49
C PRO A 162 22.66 8.29 17.06
N GLY A 163 22.41 8.17 15.75
CA GLY A 163 21.72 7.02 15.14
C GLY A 163 20.52 7.37 14.27
N SER A 164 20.06 8.63 14.24
CA SER A 164 18.98 9.02 13.33
C SER A 164 19.51 9.26 11.91
N VAL A 165 19.12 8.42 10.95
CA VAL A 165 19.51 8.58 9.54
C VAL A 165 18.64 9.66 8.89
N ILE A 166 19.23 10.83 8.64
CA ILE A 166 18.56 11.92 7.92
C ILE A 166 18.34 11.49 6.46
N ILE A 167 17.10 11.10 6.13
CA ILE A 167 16.72 10.72 4.77
C ILE A 167 16.56 12.01 3.95
N LYS A 168 17.55 12.33 3.12
CA LYS A 168 17.45 13.44 2.17
C LYS A 168 16.40 13.13 1.10
N LYS A 169 15.72 14.18 0.61
CA LYS A 169 14.75 14.05 -0.50
C LYS A 169 15.46 13.47 -1.73
N ASN A 170 14.76 12.60 -2.47
CA ASN A 170 15.25 11.91 -3.68
C ASN A 170 16.41 10.91 -3.49
N GLN A 171 16.74 10.53 -2.25
CA GLN A 171 17.67 9.42 -2.00
C GLN A 171 16.95 8.08 -1.86
N PRO A 172 17.62 6.96 -2.21
CA PRO A 172 17.05 5.63 -2.01
C PRO A 172 16.76 5.40 -0.52
N ASN A 173 15.59 4.84 -0.23
CA ASN A 173 15.07 4.67 1.13
C ASN A 173 15.09 3.19 1.53
N ILE A 174 15.68 2.87 2.69
CA ILE A 174 15.76 1.51 3.26
C ILE A 174 14.39 0.88 3.51
N ARG A 175 13.35 1.70 3.73
CA ARG A 175 11.97 1.22 3.95
C ARG A 175 11.33 0.65 2.67
N ASN A 176 11.83 1.01 1.49
CA ASN A 176 11.32 0.50 0.22
C ASN A 176 12.27 -0.57 -0.31
N GLN A 177 11.76 -1.75 -0.71
CA GLN A 177 12.57 -2.86 -1.23
C GLN A 177 13.49 -2.44 -2.38
N LYS A 178 13.00 -1.63 -3.33
CA LYS A 178 13.83 -1.12 -4.44
C LYS A 178 14.93 -0.18 -3.95
N GLY A 179 14.61 0.66 -2.96
CA GLY A 179 15.57 1.58 -2.35
C GLY A 179 16.62 0.85 -1.53
N ALA A 180 16.23 -0.15 -0.74
CA ALA A 180 17.13 -1.01 0.00
C ALA A 180 18.13 -1.74 -0.92
N LYS A 181 17.65 -2.28 -2.04
CA LYS A 181 18.54 -2.90 -3.05
C LYS A 181 19.54 -1.90 -3.63
N ALA A 182 19.09 -0.68 -3.94
CA ALA A 182 19.97 0.37 -4.45
C ALA A 182 21.02 0.81 -3.41
N LEU A 183 20.62 0.94 -2.13
CA LEU A 183 21.53 1.23 -1.02
C LEU A 183 22.60 0.14 -0.87
N SER A 184 22.19 -1.13 -0.85
CA SER A 184 23.10 -2.27 -0.75
C SER A 184 24.16 -2.28 -1.87
N GLN A 185 23.78 -1.94 -3.09
CA GLN A 185 24.72 -1.81 -4.22
C GLN A 185 25.70 -0.65 -4.03
N LEU A 186 25.22 0.51 -3.56
CA LEU A 186 26.07 1.67 -3.29
C LEU A 186 27.05 1.38 -2.13
N GLU A 187 26.59 0.72 -1.09
CA GLU A 187 27.40 0.31 0.06
C GLU A 187 28.47 -0.71 -0.36
N SER A 188 28.11 -1.69 -1.19
CA SER A 188 29.06 -2.66 -1.73
C SER A 188 30.16 -1.97 -2.54
N LYS A 189 29.80 -1.01 -3.42
CA LYS A 189 30.78 -0.20 -4.16
C LYS A 189 31.69 0.61 -3.24
N ARG A 190 31.11 1.28 -2.23
CA ARG A 190 31.86 2.06 -1.25
C ARG A 190 32.82 1.18 -0.44
N PHE A 191 32.38 -0.02 -0.07
CA PHE A 191 33.20 -1.00 0.63
C PHE A 191 34.39 -1.45 -0.22
N THR A 192 34.17 -1.81 -1.49
CA THR A 192 35.25 -2.13 -2.42
C THR A 192 36.23 -0.96 -2.56
N GLN A 193 35.73 0.27 -2.66
CA GLN A 193 36.58 1.46 -2.74
C GLN A 193 37.47 1.62 -1.50
N VAL A 194 36.93 1.40 -0.30
CA VAL A 194 37.71 1.44 0.96
C VAL A 194 38.79 0.37 0.96
N LEU A 195 38.46 -0.85 0.51
CA LEU A 195 39.43 -1.94 0.40
C LEU A 195 40.52 -1.66 -0.62
N THR A 196 40.25 -0.92 -1.69
CA THR A 196 41.26 -0.56 -2.70
C THR A 196 42.17 0.60 -2.27
N ASN A 197 41.82 1.35 -1.22
CA ASN A 197 42.63 2.48 -0.77
C ASN A 197 43.90 2.01 -0.07
N GLN A 198 45.05 2.36 -0.63
CA GLN A 198 46.36 1.93 -0.13
C GLN A 198 46.66 2.47 1.29
N THR A 199 46.20 3.68 1.60
CA THR A 199 46.31 4.27 2.95
C THR A 199 45.55 3.46 4.00
N PHE A 200 44.37 2.95 3.64
CA PHE A 200 43.56 2.10 4.50
C PHE A 200 44.18 0.70 4.65
N GLN A 201 44.75 0.15 3.57
CA GLN A 201 45.45 -1.14 3.63
C GLN A 201 46.70 -1.10 4.52
N GLN A 202 47.47 -0.01 4.45
CA GLN A 202 48.68 0.14 5.27
C GLN A 202 48.35 0.37 6.75
N ASN A 203 47.39 1.26 7.05
CA ASN A 203 47.05 1.63 8.42
C ASN A 203 45.54 1.90 8.58
N PRO A 204 44.72 0.85 8.83
CA PRO A 204 43.26 0.99 8.87
C PRO A 204 42.79 1.84 10.06
N PHE A 205 43.41 1.67 11.23
CA PHE A 205 43.03 2.40 12.44
C PHE A 205 43.43 3.88 12.40
N ALA A 206 44.57 4.23 11.77
CA ALA A 206 44.98 5.62 11.60
C ALA A 206 44.01 6.36 10.67
N SER A 207 43.70 5.76 9.52
CA SER A 207 42.70 6.26 8.57
C SER A 207 41.33 6.47 9.22
N LEU A 208 40.90 5.53 10.08
CA LEU A 208 39.64 5.66 10.81
C LEU A 208 39.65 6.82 11.80
N ARG A 209 40.75 7.03 12.55
CA ARG A 209 40.90 8.16 13.48
C ARG A 209 40.81 9.50 12.75
N GLU A 210 41.43 9.61 11.57
CA GLU A 210 41.34 10.83 10.74
C GLU A 210 39.91 11.11 10.28
N ILE A 211 39.19 10.09 9.80
CA ILE A 211 37.79 10.23 9.36
C ILE A 211 36.89 10.67 10.53
N ILE A 212 37.04 10.06 11.71
CA ILE A 212 36.29 10.45 12.90
C ILE A 212 36.61 11.90 13.30
N LYS A 213 37.88 12.32 13.20
CA LYS A 213 38.29 13.70 13.45
C LYS A 213 37.66 14.67 12.45
N MET A 214 37.53 14.29 11.18
CA MET A 214 36.85 15.09 10.16
C MET A 214 35.34 15.19 10.36
N GLN A 215 34.66 14.14 10.86
CA GLN A 215 33.22 14.16 11.12
C GLN A 215 32.81 15.00 12.33
N LYS A 216 33.74 15.25 13.27
CA LYS A 216 33.50 16.09 14.45
C LYS A 216 33.68 17.59 14.19
N ARG A 217 34.15 17.99 13.00
CA ARG A 217 34.18 19.39 12.53
C ARG A 217 32.88 19.73 11.81
#